data_AF-A0A960U6Q2-F1
#
_entry.id   AF-A0A960U6Q2-F1
#
_cell.length_a   1.000
_cell.length_b   1.000
_cell.length_c   1.000
_cell.angle_alpha   90.00
_cell.angle_beta   90.00
_cell.angle_gamma   90.00
#
_symmetry.space_group_name_H-M   'P 1'
#
loop_
_entity.id
_entity.type
_entity.pdbx_description
1 polymer ?
#
loop_
_entity_poly.entity_id
_entity_poly.type
_entity_poly.pdbx_seq_one_letter_code
_entity_poly.pdbx_strand_id
1 'polypeptide(L)'
;RIFMSAISFYAINNQSLIHLFVFSSREFLLYPVNIYSYGVRFLLTFIFPLAFVNFYPAQYFLVKNSVELYHPYFRYATFPVGIIVLISSLIFWKYGEKAYESAGA
;
A
#
# COMPACT_ATOMS: atom_id res chain seq x y z
N ARG A 1 -1.83 6.65 -5.28
CA ARG A 1 -3.04 7.43 -5.60
C ARG A 1 -3.81 6.86 -6.78
N ILE A 2 -3.14 6.42 -7.86
CA ILE A 2 -3.79 5.76 -9.02
C ILE A 2 -4.67 4.56 -8.60
N PHE A 3 -4.18 3.71 -7.69
CA PHE A 3 -4.94 2.55 -7.19
C PHE A 3 -6.27 2.93 -6.54
N MET A 4 -6.28 4.04 -5.78
CA MET A 4 -7.49 4.52 -5.10
C MET A 4 -8.52 5.04 -6.09
N SER A 5 -8.06 5.75 -7.12
CA SER A 5 -8.91 6.23 -8.20
C SER A 5 -9.46 5.07 -9.07
N ALA A 6 -8.73 3.96 -9.18
CA ALA A 6 -9.25 2.76 -9.82
C ALA A 6 -10.39 2.11 -9.02
N ILE A 7 -10.27 2.05 -7.69
CA ILE A 7 -11.30 1.50 -6.80
C ILE A 7 -12.60 2.33 -6.84
N SER A 8 -12.51 3.66 -6.99
CA SER A 8 -13.72 4.50 -7.05
C SER A 8 -14.64 4.20 -8.24
N PHE A 9 -14.13 3.67 -9.35
CA PHE A 9 -14.97 3.26 -10.48
C PHE A 9 -15.83 2.04 -10.15
N TYR A 10 -15.32 1.11 -9.34
CA TYR A 10 -16.05 -0.09 -8.95
C TYR A 10 -16.91 0.13 -7.69
N ALA A 11 -16.53 1.08 -6.83
CA ALA A 11 -17.14 1.31 -5.52
C ALA A 11 -18.19 2.43 -5.50
N ILE A 12 -18.87 2.72 -6.62
CA ILE A 12 -19.95 3.73 -6.69
C ILE A 12 -21.07 3.46 -5.65
N ASN A 13 -21.23 2.21 -5.20
CA ASN A 13 -22.26 1.80 -4.23
C ASN A 13 -21.74 1.35 -2.85
N ASN A 14 -20.43 1.43 -2.54
CA ASN A 14 -19.90 0.80 -1.32
C ASN A 14 -18.95 1.71 -0.53
N GLN A 15 -19.52 2.75 0.10
CA GLN A 15 -18.78 3.75 0.87
C GLN A 15 -17.93 3.16 2.00
N SER A 16 -18.36 2.04 2.59
CA SER A 16 -17.62 1.34 3.65
C SER A 16 -16.28 0.77 3.16
N LEU A 17 -16.22 0.26 1.93
CA LEU A 17 -14.98 -0.23 1.33
C LEU A 17 -14.02 0.92 1.05
N ILE A 18 -14.54 2.03 0.50
CA ILE A 18 -13.74 3.24 0.29
C ILE A 18 -13.17 3.72 1.62
N HIS A 19 -13.98 3.74 2.68
CA HIS A 19 -13.53 4.20 3.98
C HIS A 19 -12.36 3.37 4.52
N LEU A 20 -12.50 2.05 4.49
CA LEU A 20 -11.50 1.10 4.99
C LEU A 20 -10.20 1.17 4.18
N PHE A 21 -10.29 1.20 2.84
CA PHE A 21 -9.10 1.28 1.99
C PHE A 21 -8.44 2.66 1.98
N VAL A 22 -9.19 3.76 2.03
CA VAL A 22 -8.65 5.13 1.94
C VAL A 22 -8.17 5.65 3.29
N PHE A 23 -9.02 5.57 4.32
CA PHE A 23 -8.75 6.23 5.59
C PHE A 23 -7.90 5.35 6.50
N SER A 24 -8.25 4.06 6.66
CA SER A 24 -7.49 3.17 7.54
C SER A 24 -6.06 2.94 7.05
N SER A 25 -5.83 2.81 5.75
CA SER A 25 -4.46 2.69 5.19
C SER A 25 -3.58 3.91 5.51
N ARG A 26 -4.16 5.11 5.59
CA ARG A 26 -3.45 6.34 5.94
C ARG A 26 -3.06 6.36 7.42
N GLU A 27 -3.93 5.88 8.30
CA GLU A 27 -3.63 5.79 9.74
C GLU A 27 -2.46 4.83 10.02
N PHE A 28 -2.39 3.70 9.30
CA PHE A 28 -1.27 2.76 9.43
C PHE A 28 0.09 3.34 9.01
N LEU A 29 0.10 4.39 8.16
CA LEU A 29 1.33 5.07 7.73
C LEU A 29 1.83 6.12 8.73
N LEU A 30 0.98 6.57 9.66
CA LEU A 30 1.33 7.59 10.66
C LEU A 30 2.21 7.02 11.77
N TYR A 31 2.10 5.71 12.03
CA TYR A 31 2.82 5.04 13.10
C TYR A 31 3.85 4.04 12.56
N PRO A 32 5.01 3.91 13.21
CA PRO A 32 6.04 2.98 12.80
C PRO A 32 5.56 1.53 12.91
N VAL A 33 5.91 0.69 11.93
CA VAL A 33 5.38 -0.68 11.81
C VAL A 33 5.82 -1.59 12.97
N ASN A 34 6.84 -1.19 13.72
CA ASN A 34 7.37 -1.95 14.86
C ASN A 34 6.45 -1.99 16.09
N ILE A 35 5.47 -1.08 16.21
CA ILE A 35 4.53 -1.06 17.36
C ILE A 35 3.41 -2.08 17.20
N TYR A 36 3.19 -2.57 15.97
CA TYR A 36 2.13 -3.52 15.68
C TYR A 36 2.57 -4.96 15.99
N SER A 37 1.59 -5.81 16.28
CA SER A 37 1.83 -7.25 16.45
C SER A 37 2.36 -7.90 15.17
N TYR A 38 3.02 -9.05 15.31
CA TYR A 38 3.63 -9.76 14.19
C TYR A 38 2.67 -9.99 13.02
N GLY A 39 1.41 -10.39 13.29
CA GLY A 39 0.41 -10.62 12.27
C GLY A 39 0.06 -9.36 11.48
N VAL A 40 -0.21 -8.25 12.17
CA VAL A 40 -0.53 -6.97 11.52
C VAL A 40 0.67 -6.46 10.72
N ARG A 41 1.88 -6.61 11.28
CA ARG A 41 3.12 -6.25 10.57
C ARG A 41 3.35 -7.10 9.31
N PHE A 42 3.04 -8.39 9.35
CA PHE A 42 3.12 -9.26 8.17
C PHE A 42 2.13 -8.80 7.09
N LEU A 43 0.89 -8.51 7.48
CA LEU A 43 -0.13 -7.97 6.57
C LEU A 43 0.34 -6.66 5.92
N LEU A 44 0.86 -5.72 6.71
CA LEU A 44 1.34 -4.40 6.24
C LEU A 44 2.68 -4.43 5.48
N THR A 45 3.38 -5.56 5.48
CA THR A 45 4.65 -5.71 4.75
C THR A 45 4.46 -6.52 3.47
N PHE A 46 3.73 -7.62 3.53
CA PHE A 46 3.66 -8.61 2.44
C PHE A 46 2.33 -8.59 1.68
N ILE A 47 1.20 -8.35 2.34
CA ILE A 47 -0.12 -8.34 1.68
C ILE A 47 -0.44 -6.94 1.15
N PHE A 48 -0.39 -5.95 2.04
CA PHE A 48 -0.52 -4.54 1.72
C PHE A 48 0.83 -3.91 1.98
N PRO A 49 1.73 -3.77 0.98
CA PRO A 49 3.12 -3.31 1.18
C PRO A 49 3.24 -1.81 1.56
N LEU A 50 2.41 -1.35 2.49
CA LEU A 50 2.35 0.00 3.04
C LEU A 50 3.59 0.33 3.87
N ALA A 51 4.19 -0.67 4.52
CA ALA A 51 5.43 -0.50 5.27
C ALA A 51 6.60 0.00 4.40
N PHE A 52 6.61 -0.33 3.10
CA PHE A 52 7.63 0.12 2.15
C PHE A 52 7.46 1.58 1.70
N VAL A 53 6.32 2.20 1.98
CA VAL A 53 6.05 3.59 1.57
C VAL A 53 6.80 4.60 2.46
N ASN A 54 6.85 4.34 3.78
CA ASN A 54 7.44 5.26 4.75
C ASN A 54 8.44 4.57 5.68
N PHE A 55 8.06 3.46 6.31
CA PHE A 55 8.84 2.86 7.39
C PHE A 55 10.23 2.36 6.97
N TYR A 56 10.33 1.48 5.97
CA TYR A 56 11.62 0.94 5.51
C TYR A 56 12.56 1.97 4.85
N PRO A 57 12.09 2.89 3.97
CA PRO A 57 12.96 3.95 3.46
C PRO A 57 13.38 4.93 4.55
N ALA A 58 12.51 5.30 5.49
CA ALA A 58 12.88 6.17 6.61
C ALA A 58 13.93 5.52 7.51
N GLN A 59 13.89 4.21 7.70
CA GLN A 59 14.91 3.46 8.45
C GLN A 59 16.31 3.60 7.81
N TYR A 60 16.40 3.70 6.48
CA TYR A 60 17.66 3.94 5.79
C TYR A 60 18.25 5.32 6.12
N PHE A 61 17.41 6.36 6.15
CA PHE A 61 17.86 7.73 6.42
C PHE A 61 18.09 8.02 7.90
N LEU A 62 17.37 7.34 8.80
CA LEU A 62 17.39 7.68 10.22
C LEU A 62 18.66 7.26 10.96
N VAL A 63 19.57 6.46 10.35
CA VAL A 63 20.87 5.98 10.90
C VAL A 63 20.82 5.69 12.41
N LYS A 64 19.67 5.23 12.89
CA LYS A 64 19.46 4.90 14.29
C LYS A 64 19.51 3.39 14.32
N ASN A 65 20.27 2.85 15.27
CA ASN A 65 20.41 1.43 15.59
C ASN A 65 19.09 0.75 16.02
N SER A 66 17.96 1.22 15.52
CA SER A 66 16.62 0.75 15.79
C SER A 66 16.41 -0.58 15.07
N VAL A 67 16.48 -1.66 15.85
CA VAL A 67 15.84 -2.96 15.65
C VAL A 67 15.66 -3.29 14.16
N GLU A 68 16.67 -3.88 13.54
CA GLU A 68 16.53 -4.46 12.21
C GLU A 68 15.46 -5.54 12.27
N LEU A 69 14.26 -5.14 11.84
CA LEU A 69 13.08 -5.97 11.79
C LEU A 69 13.26 -7.17 10.84
N TYR A 70 14.10 -6.99 9.82
CA TYR A 70 14.45 -7.96 8.77
C TYR A 70 15.90 -7.73 8.34
N HIS A 71 16.46 -8.64 7.53
CA HIS A 71 17.84 -8.58 7.03
C HIS A 71 18.17 -7.22 6.39
N PRO A 72 19.39 -6.67 6.54
CA PRO A 72 19.77 -5.35 6.01
C PRO A 72 19.58 -5.15 4.50
N TYR A 73 19.42 -6.22 3.71
CA TYR A 73 19.14 -6.12 2.27
C TYR A 73 17.66 -5.79 1.98
N PHE A 74 16.77 -6.00 2.96
CA PHE A 74 15.33 -5.81 2.81
C PHE A 74 14.94 -4.35 2.53
N ARG A 75 15.77 -3.39 2.95
CA ARG A 75 15.58 -1.96 2.65
C ARG A 75 15.66 -1.63 1.15
N TYR A 76 16.45 -2.39 0.38
CA TYR A 76 16.56 -2.21 -1.07
C TYR A 76 15.36 -2.79 -1.82
N ALA A 77 14.54 -3.63 -1.17
CA ALA A 77 13.31 -4.14 -1.74
C ALA A 77 12.24 -3.06 -1.95
N THR A 78 12.40 -1.87 -1.34
CA THR A 78 11.50 -0.72 -1.53
C THR A 78 11.30 -0.38 -3.01
N PHE A 79 12.37 -0.41 -3.81
CA PHE A 79 12.29 -0.08 -5.24
C PHE A 79 11.52 -1.14 -6.07
N PRO A 80 11.87 -2.44 -6.05
CA PRO A 80 11.11 -3.45 -6.78
C PRO A 80 9.68 -3.59 -6.28
N VAL A 81 9.43 -3.47 -4.97
CA VAL A 81 8.07 -3.47 -4.41
C VAL A 81 7.27 -2.26 -4.93
N GLY A 82 7.89 -1.08 -4.99
CA GLY A 82 7.27 0.10 -5.58
C GLY A 82 6.85 -0.10 -7.04
N ILE A 83 7.70 -0.75 -7.86
CA ILE A 83 7.38 -1.09 -9.26
C ILE A 83 6.20 -2.07 -9.32
N ILE A 84 6.20 -3.12 -8.50
CA ILE A 84 5.12 -4.11 -8.47
C ILE A 84 3.79 -3.44 -8.10
N VAL A 85 3.79 -2.57 -7.09
CA VAL A 85 2.60 -1.82 -6.67
C VAL A 85 2.13 -0.88 -7.78
N LEU A 86 3.05 -0.21 -8.48
CA LEU A 86 2.69 0.65 -9.62
C LEU A 86 2.05 -0.15 -10.76
N ILE A 87 2.65 -1.27 -11.15
CA ILE A 87 2.12 -2.13 -12.22
C ILE A 87 0.75 -2.67 -11.83
N SER A 88 0.59 -3.20 -10.61
CA SER A 88 -0.70 -3.69 -10.12
C SER A 88 -1.76 -2.60 -10.12
N SER A 89 -1.39 -1.37 -9.74
CA SER A 89 -2.27 -0.20 -9.80
C SER A 89 -2.69 0.17 -11.21
N LEU A 90 -1.79 0.08 -12.19
CA LEU A 90 -2.11 0.36 -13.60
C LEU A 90 -3.00 -0.72 -14.20
N ILE A 91 -2.77 -1.98 -13.84
CA ILE A 91 -3.64 -3.09 -14.24
C ILE A 91 -5.04 -2.87 -13.67
N PHE A 92 -5.16 -2.56 -12.38
CA PHE A 92 -6.44 -2.27 -11.74
C PHE A 92 -7.15 -1.08 -12.38
N TRP A 93 -6.40 -0.02 -12.72
CA TRP A 93 -6.94 1.13 -13.45
C TRP A 93 -7.53 0.72 -14.80
N LYS A 94 -6.79 -0.02 -15.61
CA LYS A 94 -7.28 -0.50 -16.92
C LYS A 94 -8.50 -1.42 -16.81
N TYR A 95 -8.59 -2.24 -15.75
CA TYR A 95 -9.78 -3.03 -15.49
C TYR A 95 -10.97 -2.15 -15.07
N GLY A 96 -10.75 -1.15 -14.23
CA GLY A 96 -11.77 -0.18 -13.83
C GLY A 96 -12.30 0.65 -15.02
N GLU A 97 -11.41 1.05 -15.93
CA GLU A 97 -11.75 1.77 -17.15
C GLU A 97 -12.69 0.96 -18.07
N LYS A 98 -12.39 -0.33 -18.28
CA LYS A 98 -13.28 -1.24 -19.05
C LYS A 98 -14.65 -1.44 -18.40
N ALA A 99 -14.71 -1.48 -17.07
CA ALA A 99 -15.98 -1.59 -16.35
C ALA A 99 -16.81 -0.30 -16.44
N TYR A 100 -16.15 0.85 -16.55
CA TYR A 100 -16.80 2.15 -16.73
C TYR A 100 -17.36 2.33 -18.15
N GLU A 101 -16.62 1.91 -19.20
CA GLU A 101 -17.12 1.94 -20.59
C GLU A 101 -18.39 1.09 -20.79
N SER A 102 -18.57 0.00 -20.03
CA SER A 102 -19.78 -0.84 -20.11
C SER A 102 -21.01 -0.24 -19.41
N ALA A 103 -20.86 0.79 -18.58
CA ALA A 103 -21.96 1.45 -17.89
C ALA A 103 -22.55 2.65 -18.68
N GLY A 104 -22.00 2.97 -19.85
CA GLY A 104 -22.49 4.08 -20.66
C GLY A 104 -21.84 4.21 -22.04
N ALA A 105 -22.32 3.40 -22.99
CA ALA A 105 -22.69 3.83 -24.34
C ALA A 105 -23.80 2.91 -24.85
#